data_AF-A0A8H7M2R6-F1
#
_entry.id   AF-A0A8H7M2R6-F1
#
_cell.length_a   1.000
_cell.length_b   1.000
_cell.length_c   1.000
_cell.angle_alpha   90.00
_cell.angle_beta   90.00
_cell.angle_gamma   90.00
#
_symmetry.space_group_name_H-M   'P 1'
#
loop_
_entity.id
_entity.type
_entity.pdbx_description
1 polymer ?
#
loop_
_entity_poly.entity_id
_entity_poly.type
_entity_poly.pdbx_seq_one_letter_code
_entity_poly.pdbx_strand_id
1 'polypeptide(L)'
;MEEKGPEAEAGGYTLTNNSQGNDLLQDNCTAYFENKPTQNTKTASKPGLYPKLAQALELAKTIYQQQEETQRRLARAGWTDNTMLAMLSNTEFKSVWDEWVCRPGSPTEKDWTDTMGRLISMFEGDVVACSQQYRERDREQALSKELNILLIEVSLPVQFTIDHPRSSMWDYASPSLYQPPFPSFAHICDWAIIRDLWKSDRAQQEMLVQFGEQRQTIKASMVEWKREIESHLANLVHGKLKSRAINCIVQPTMLRTESTAKAFDGYTATHKMLLRGDTLFYDTGNNCWPPIPMTYSNILHENGLIASPEFLKPHPTLCQPVSLGKYGFYLEAHLVAQHLMTLMHIPDVSYLLLVGLGADFQ
;
A
#
# COMPACT_ATOMS: atom_id res chain seq x y z
N MET A 1 -39.72 -42.85 9.26
CA MET A 1 -38.96 -41.72 9.83
C MET A 1 -38.27 -41.06 8.66
N GLU A 2 -38.87 -39.98 8.18
CA GLU A 2 -38.37 -39.13 7.10
C GLU A 2 -37.29 -38.22 7.68
N GLU A 3 -36.08 -38.27 7.13
CA GLU A 3 -35.01 -37.33 7.46
C GLU A 3 -34.90 -36.30 6.34
N LYS A 4 -35.27 -35.06 6.68
CA LYS A 4 -35.25 -33.87 5.82
C LYS A 4 -33.80 -33.45 5.52
N GLY A 5 -33.50 -33.22 4.25
CA GLY A 5 -32.26 -32.59 3.79
C GLY A 5 -32.23 -31.08 4.07
N PRO A 6 -31.04 -30.44 4.08
CA PRO A 6 -30.94 -29.02 4.37
C PRO A 6 -31.21 -28.18 3.12
N GLU A 7 -32.04 -27.15 3.32
CA GLU A 7 -32.37 -26.09 2.38
C GLU A 7 -31.13 -25.23 2.06
N ALA A 8 -30.92 -24.98 0.77
CA ALA A 8 -29.91 -24.05 0.28
C ALA A 8 -30.47 -22.62 0.30
N GLU A 9 -29.90 -21.77 1.14
CA GLU A 9 -30.17 -20.33 1.12
C GLU A 9 -29.46 -19.68 -0.07
N ALA A 10 -30.25 -19.17 -1.02
CA ALA A 10 -29.78 -18.35 -2.12
C ALA A 10 -29.48 -16.92 -1.63
N GLY A 11 -28.20 -16.66 -1.31
CA GLY A 11 -27.70 -15.32 -1.06
C GLY A 11 -27.57 -14.53 -2.37
N GLY A 12 -28.54 -13.66 -2.65
CA GLY A 12 -28.48 -12.71 -3.75
C GLY A 12 -27.48 -11.59 -3.45
N TYR A 13 -26.41 -11.50 -4.24
CA TYR A 13 -25.52 -10.35 -4.24
C TYR A 13 -26.10 -9.26 -5.14
N THR A 14 -26.51 -8.15 -4.54
CA THR A 14 -26.78 -6.89 -5.25
C THR A 14 -25.44 -6.23 -5.59
N LEU A 15 -25.13 -6.17 -6.88
CA LEU A 15 -24.04 -5.34 -7.42
C LEU A 15 -24.42 -3.87 -7.26
N THR A 16 -23.76 -3.15 -6.35
CA THR A 16 -23.78 -1.68 -6.34
C THR A 16 -22.83 -1.18 -7.42
N ASN A 17 -23.39 -0.59 -8.47
CA ASN A 17 -22.63 0.12 -9.51
C ASN A 17 -21.83 1.26 -8.86
N ASN A 18 -20.51 1.14 -8.83
CA ASN A 18 -19.60 2.22 -8.45
C ASN A 18 -19.58 3.28 -9.55
N SER A 19 -20.17 4.45 -9.29
CA SER A 19 -20.24 5.60 -10.20
C SER A 19 -19.01 6.52 -10.15
N GLN A 20 -17.89 6.08 -9.56
CA GLN A 20 -16.70 6.93 -9.36
C GLN A 20 -15.84 7.11 -10.63
N GLY A 21 -16.15 6.42 -11.74
CA GLY A 21 -15.41 6.54 -13.00
C GLY A 21 -15.74 7.76 -13.86
N ASN A 22 -16.89 8.42 -13.63
CA ASN A 22 -17.33 9.52 -14.48
C ASN A 22 -16.70 10.89 -14.16
N ASP A 23 -16.23 11.09 -12.92
CA ASP A 23 -15.75 12.42 -12.48
C ASP A 23 -14.40 12.80 -13.12
N LEU A 24 -13.51 11.84 -13.41
CA LEU A 24 -12.19 12.11 -14.02
C LEU A 24 -12.25 12.45 -15.52
N LEU A 25 -13.30 12.03 -16.22
CA LEU A 25 -13.50 12.34 -17.65
C LEU A 25 -14.07 13.75 -17.86
N GLN A 26 -14.73 14.30 -16.82
CA GLN A 26 -15.38 15.61 -16.87
C GLN A 26 -14.37 16.76 -16.76
N ASP A 27 -13.28 16.58 -16.01
CA ASP A 27 -12.30 17.63 -15.72
C ASP A 27 -11.44 18.07 -16.92
N ASN A 28 -11.31 17.24 -17.97
CA ASN A 28 -10.43 17.53 -19.10
C ASN A 28 -10.99 18.53 -20.13
N CYS A 29 -12.31 18.67 -20.24
CA CYS A 29 -12.92 19.67 -21.14
C CYS A 29 -12.98 21.07 -20.49
N THR A 30 -12.91 21.15 -19.16
CA THR A 30 -13.02 22.40 -18.40
C THR A 30 -11.75 23.24 -18.43
N ALA A 31 -10.59 22.64 -18.73
CA ALA A 31 -9.29 23.33 -18.77
C ALA A 31 -9.21 24.43 -19.84
N TYR A 32 -10.09 24.43 -20.85
CA TYR A 32 -10.20 25.53 -21.81
C TYR A 32 -10.85 26.81 -21.23
N PHE A 33 -11.43 26.75 -20.02
CA PHE A 33 -12.27 27.81 -19.45
C PHE A 33 -11.73 28.46 -18.18
N GLU A 34 -10.60 28.01 -17.63
CA GLU A 34 -10.01 28.62 -16.43
C GLU A 34 -8.97 29.71 -16.75
N ASN A 35 -9.43 30.84 -17.28
CA ASN A 35 -8.76 32.12 -17.07
C ASN A 35 -9.61 32.93 -16.09
N LYS A 36 -9.36 32.77 -14.78
CA LYS A 36 -10.01 33.57 -13.73
C LYS A 36 -9.46 35.01 -13.76
N PRO A 37 -10.27 36.04 -14.01
CA PRO A 37 -9.84 37.41 -13.72
C PRO A 37 -9.93 37.63 -12.21
N THR A 38 -8.79 37.98 -11.59
CA THR A 38 -8.71 38.43 -10.20
C THR A 38 -9.69 39.57 -9.95
N GLN A 39 -10.56 39.37 -8.96
CA GLN A 39 -11.57 40.33 -8.54
C GLN A 39 -10.90 41.58 -7.96
N ASN A 40 -10.96 42.69 -8.69
CA ASN A 40 -11.19 44.01 -8.11
C ASN A 40 -11.39 45.04 -9.21
N THR A 41 -12.66 45.25 -9.60
CA THR A 41 -13.18 46.56 -10.04
C THR A 41 -14.69 46.48 -10.17
N LYS A 42 -15.41 47.28 -9.38
CA LYS A 42 -16.81 47.64 -9.61
C LYS A 42 -16.90 48.40 -10.93
N THR A 43 -17.38 47.75 -12.00
CA THR A 43 -17.84 48.45 -13.20
C THR A 43 -18.94 47.67 -13.88
N ALA A 44 -20.06 48.36 -14.10
CA ALA A 44 -21.03 48.23 -15.18
C ALA A 44 -21.32 46.83 -15.76
N SER A 45 -22.59 46.41 -15.64
CA SER A 45 -23.19 45.35 -16.46
C SER A 45 -22.86 45.58 -17.94
N LYS A 46 -21.87 44.84 -18.47
CA LYS A 46 -21.53 44.85 -19.90
C LYS A 46 -22.61 44.06 -20.65
N PRO A 47 -23.41 44.69 -21.53
CA PRO A 47 -24.55 44.05 -22.23
C PRO A 47 -24.19 42.95 -23.25
N GLY A 48 -22.95 42.44 -23.26
CA GLY A 48 -22.47 41.45 -24.22
C GLY A 48 -21.98 40.14 -23.61
N LEU A 49 -22.08 39.96 -22.28
CA LEU A 49 -21.59 38.75 -21.61
C LEU A 49 -22.57 37.57 -21.70
N TYR A 50 -23.88 37.84 -21.61
CA TYR A 50 -24.92 36.81 -21.60
C TYR A 50 -25.03 35.98 -22.89
N PRO A 51 -24.93 36.56 -24.12
CA PRO A 51 -25.00 35.76 -25.34
C PRO A 51 -23.82 34.80 -25.51
N LYS A 52 -22.62 35.21 -25.09
CA LYS A 52 -21.41 34.37 -25.12
C LYS A 52 -21.52 33.19 -24.15
N LEU A 53 -22.10 33.43 -22.99
CA LEU A 53 -22.31 32.41 -21.96
C LEU A 53 -23.35 31.37 -22.40
N ALA A 54 -24.44 31.82 -23.03
CA ALA A 54 -25.44 30.92 -23.62
C ALA A 54 -24.85 30.07 -24.75
N GLN A 55 -24.04 30.67 -25.63
CA GLN A 55 -23.37 29.95 -26.72
C GLN A 55 -22.36 28.91 -26.20
N ALA A 56 -21.59 29.26 -25.17
CA ALA A 56 -20.66 28.33 -24.53
C ALA A 56 -21.40 27.16 -23.86
N LEU A 57 -22.56 27.40 -23.24
CA LEU A 57 -23.35 26.36 -22.59
C LEU A 57 -23.96 25.38 -23.60
N GLU A 58 -24.46 25.87 -24.74
CA GLU A 58 -24.96 25.02 -25.82
C GLU A 58 -23.82 24.21 -26.48
N LEU A 59 -22.63 24.80 -26.62
CA LEU A 59 -21.44 24.07 -27.08
C LEU A 59 -21.04 22.97 -26.08
N ALA A 60 -21.05 23.25 -24.78
CA ALA A 60 -20.72 22.25 -23.76
C ALA A 60 -21.71 21.07 -23.76
N LYS A 61 -23.01 21.35 -23.90
CA LYS A 61 -24.03 20.29 -24.01
C LYS A 61 -23.83 19.41 -25.24
N THR A 62 -23.51 20.01 -26.39
CA THR A 62 -23.31 19.25 -27.63
C THR A 62 -22.05 18.37 -27.55
N ILE A 63 -20.96 18.89 -26.98
CA ILE A 63 -19.74 18.11 -26.70
C ILE A 63 -20.06 16.95 -25.76
N TYR A 64 -20.81 17.18 -24.68
CA TYR A 64 -21.18 16.13 -23.73
C TYR A 64 -22.01 15.02 -24.39
N GLN A 65 -23.02 15.39 -25.19
CA GLN A 65 -23.85 14.43 -25.93
C GLN A 65 -23.02 13.63 -26.95
N GLN A 66 -22.06 14.28 -27.62
CA GLN A 66 -21.11 13.60 -28.51
C GLN A 66 -20.24 12.62 -27.73
N GLN A 67 -19.69 12.99 -26.57
CA GLN A 67 -18.91 12.08 -25.73
C GLN A 67 -19.71 10.83 -25.33
N GLU A 68 -20.94 11.01 -24.87
CA GLU A 68 -21.79 9.91 -24.42
C GLU A 68 -22.15 8.96 -25.59
N GLU A 69 -22.48 9.51 -26.75
CA GLU A 69 -22.71 8.73 -27.98
C GLU A 69 -21.46 7.93 -28.38
N THR A 70 -20.30 8.57 -28.29
CA THR A 70 -19.00 8.00 -28.64
C THR A 70 -18.66 6.82 -27.75
N GLN A 71 -18.76 7.02 -26.43
CA GLN A 71 -18.54 5.98 -25.44
C GLN A 71 -19.50 4.80 -25.64
N ARG A 72 -20.79 5.07 -25.90
CA ARG A 72 -21.78 4.02 -26.14
C ARG A 72 -21.46 3.19 -27.39
N ARG A 73 -21.00 3.82 -28.47
CA ARG A 73 -20.60 3.13 -29.71
C ARG A 73 -19.33 2.30 -29.51
N LEU A 74 -18.34 2.83 -28.77
CA LEU A 74 -17.14 2.10 -28.41
C LEU A 74 -17.46 0.88 -27.53
N ALA A 75 -18.35 1.03 -26.55
CA ALA A 75 -18.85 -0.09 -25.76
C ALA A 75 -19.49 -1.17 -26.62
N ARG A 76 -20.29 -0.79 -27.64
CA ARG A 76 -20.85 -1.76 -28.61
C ARG A 76 -19.79 -2.44 -29.47
N ALA A 77 -18.66 -1.78 -29.72
CA ALA A 77 -17.51 -2.36 -30.39
C ALA A 77 -16.63 -3.22 -29.47
N GLY A 78 -17.04 -3.44 -28.20
CA GLY A 78 -16.33 -4.28 -27.22
C GLY A 78 -15.31 -3.53 -26.37
N TRP A 79 -15.26 -2.19 -26.44
CA TRP A 79 -14.34 -1.41 -25.63
C TRP A 79 -14.90 -1.21 -24.22
N THR A 80 -14.05 -1.35 -23.20
CA THR A 80 -14.44 -1.10 -21.80
C THR A 80 -14.04 0.31 -21.37
N ASP A 81 -14.65 0.83 -20.31
CA ASP A 81 -14.29 2.14 -19.73
C ASP A 81 -12.80 2.23 -19.38
N ASN A 82 -12.23 1.13 -18.86
CA ASN A 82 -10.80 1.01 -18.58
C ASN A 82 -9.95 1.13 -19.85
N THR A 83 -10.39 0.51 -20.95
CA THR A 83 -9.70 0.61 -22.24
C THR A 83 -9.75 2.05 -22.75
N MET A 84 -10.89 2.73 -22.62
CA MET A 84 -11.04 4.13 -23.02
C MET A 84 -10.16 5.07 -22.17
N LEU A 85 -10.13 4.91 -20.85
CA LEU A 85 -9.27 5.70 -19.94
C LEU A 85 -7.79 5.54 -20.26
N ALA A 86 -7.38 4.32 -20.61
CA ALA A 86 -6.02 4.04 -21.03
C ALA A 86 -5.63 4.78 -22.29
N MET A 87 -6.51 4.73 -23.28
CA MET A 87 -6.28 5.37 -24.56
C MET A 87 -6.21 6.89 -24.39
N LEU A 88 -7.05 7.47 -23.54
CA LEU A 88 -7.00 8.90 -23.22
C LEU A 88 -5.72 9.34 -22.50
N SER A 89 -4.96 8.40 -21.94
CA SER A 89 -3.64 8.65 -21.38
C SER A 89 -2.53 8.71 -22.45
N ASN A 90 -2.80 8.18 -23.65
CA ASN A 90 -1.91 8.31 -24.81
C ASN A 90 -2.18 9.66 -25.50
N THR A 91 -1.14 10.47 -25.69
CA THR A 91 -1.25 11.82 -26.25
C THR A 91 -1.74 11.84 -27.70
N GLU A 92 -1.38 10.85 -28.52
CA GLU A 92 -1.82 10.78 -29.91
C GLU A 92 -3.30 10.40 -29.99
N PHE A 93 -3.74 9.41 -29.22
CA PHE A 93 -5.15 9.06 -29.12
C PHE A 93 -5.96 10.23 -28.57
N LYS A 94 -5.48 10.87 -27.49
CA LYS A 94 -6.15 12.04 -26.90
C LYS A 94 -6.30 13.15 -27.94
N SER A 95 -5.28 13.40 -28.77
CA SER A 95 -5.39 14.39 -29.85
C SER A 95 -6.46 14.02 -30.87
N VAL A 96 -6.53 12.75 -31.31
CA VAL A 96 -7.54 12.29 -32.27
C VAL A 96 -8.93 12.31 -31.64
N TRP A 97 -9.03 11.91 -30.37
CA TRP A 97 -10.24 11.95 -29.57
C TRP A 97 -10.77 13.38 -29.42
N ASP A 98 -9.92 14.31 -28.97
CA ASP A 98 -10.27 15.71 -28.75
C ASP A 98 -10.64 16.39 -30.07
N GLU A 99 -9.90 16.13 -31.18
CA GLU A 99 -10.27 16.64 -32.51
C GLU A 99 -11.69 16.22 -32.89
N TRP A 100 -12.06 14.99 -32.54
CA TRP A 100 -13.27 14.35 -33.03
C TRP A 100 -14.48 14.64 -32.14
N VAL A 101 -14.31 14.59 -30.82
CA VAL A 101 -15.31 14.93 -29.81
C VAL A 101 -15.58 16.44 -29.75
N CYS A 102 -14.57 17.28 -29.95
CA CYS A 102 -14.74 18.73 -29.95
C CYS A 102 -15.12 19.29 -31.33
N ARG A 103 -15.25 18.45 -32.37
CA ARG A 103 -15.65 18.91 -33.71
C ARG A 103 -17.10 19.38 -33.68
N PRO A 104 -17.39 20.63 -34.09
CA PRO A 104 -18.75 21.12 -34.15
C PRO A 104 -19.56 20.35 -35.21
N GLY A 105 -20.63 19.71 -34.78
CA GLY A 105 -21.56 18.96 -35.62
C GLY A 105 -21.50 17.44 -35.39
N SER A 106 -22.65 16.78 -35.47
CA SER A 106 -22.74 15.32 -35.28
C SER A 106 -21.92 14.59 -36.35
N PRO A 107 -20.95 13.75 -35.96
CA PRO A 107 -20.17 12.99 -36.93
C PRO A 107 -21.11 12.13 -37.77
N THR A 108 -20.88 12.10 -39.08
CA THR A 108 -21.62 11.20 -39.97
C THR A 108 -21.20 9.76 -39.74
N GLU A 109 -22.03 8.80 -40.14
CA GLU A 109 -21.68 7.37 -40.02
C GLU A 109 -20.40 7.01 -40.78
N LYS A 110 -20.11 7.75 -41.87
CA LYS A 110 -18.86 7.62 -42.62
C LYS A 110 -17.66 8.12 -41.81
N ASP A 111 -17.78 9.30 -41.19
CA ASP A 111 -16.74 9.84 -40.32
C ASP A 111 -16.46 8.90 -39.15
N TRP A 112 -17.52 8.28 -38.60
CA TRP A 112 -17.42 7.28 -37.55
C TRP A 112 -16.62 6.06 -38.02
N THR A 113 -16.97 5.51 -39.19
CA THR A 113 -16.31 4.32 -39.74
C THR A 113 -14.83 4.56 -40.05
N ASP A 114 -14.48 5.68 -40.69
CA ASP A 114 -13.10 6.03 -41.04
C ASP A 114 -12.26 6.29 -39.77
N THR A 115 -12.83 6.99 -38.79
CA THR A 115 -12.13 7.30 -37.53
C THR A 115 -11.96 6.06 -36.69
N MET A 116 -13.00 5.22 -36.56
CA MET A 116 -12.88 3.93 -35.88
C MET A 116 -11.87 3.01 -36.56
N GLY A 117 -11.83 2.97 -37.89
CA GLY A 117 -10.80 2.22 -38.61
C GLY A 117 -9.39 2.71 -38.29
N ARG A 118 -9.17 4.03 -38.20
CA ARG A 118 -7.90 4.62 -37.76
C ARG A 118 -7.57 4.30 -36.31
N LEU A 119 -8.53 4.41 -35.40
CA LEU A 119 -8.35 4.10 -33.97
C LEU A 119 -8.07 2.61 -33.75
N ILE A 120 -8.76 1.72 -34.45
CA ILE A 120 -8.51 0.28 -34.42
C ILE A 120 -7.12 -0.01 -35.00
N SER A 121 -6.79 0.51 -36.18
CA SER A 121 -5.48 0.28 -36.80
C SER A 121 -4.31 0.85 -36.00
N MET A 122 -4.50 1.96 -35.28
CA MET A 122 -3.48 2.50 -34.37
C MET A 122 -3.25 1.58 -33.16
N PHE A 123 -4.20 0.73 -32.81
CA PHE A 123 -4.18 0.00 -31.54
C PHE A 123 -4.43 -1.52 -31.64
N GLU A 124 -4.51 -2.15 -32.81
CA GLU A 124 -4.71 -3.61 -32.88
C GLU A 124 -3.63 -4.41 -32.10
N GLY A 125 -2.41 -3.88 -31.97
CA GLY A 125 -1.39 -4.40 -31.05
C GLY A 125 -1.48 -3.87 -29.62
N ASP A 126 -1.80 -2.58 -29.47
CA ASP A 126 -1.77 -1.88 -28.18
C ASP A 126 -3.04 -2.10 -27.34
N VAL A 127 -4.22 -2.38 -27.92
CA VAL A 127 -5.47 -2.70 -27.20
C VAL A 127 -5.29 -3.97 -26.39
N VAL A 128 -4.70 -5.01 -26.99
CA VAL A 128 -4.50 -6.28 -26.28
C VAL A 128 -3.52 -6.08 -25.13
N ALA A 129 -2.36 -5.46 -25.40
CA ALA A 129 -1.36 -5.16 -24.38
C ALA A 129 -1.91 -4.27 -23.27
N CYS A 130 -2.69 -3.25 -23.64
CA CYS A 130 -3.33 -2.35 -22.70
C CYS A 130 -4.40 -3.06 -21.87
N SER A 131 -5.33 -3.78 -22.50
CA SER A 131 -6.34 -4.57 -21.78
C SER A 131 -5.71 -5.58 -20.81
N GLN A 132 -4.55 -6.12 -21.15
CA GLN A 132 -3.79 -7.03 -20.29
C GLN A 132 -3.15 -6.29 -19.12
N GLN A 133 -2.54 -5.13 -19.34
CA GLN A 133 -2.01 -4.26 -18.27
C GLN A 133 -3.10 -3.81 -17.29
N TYR A 134 -4.31 -3.49 -17.76
CA TYR A 134 -5.42 -3.15 -16.87
C TYR A 134 -5.89 -4.35 -16.07
N ARG A 135 -6.07 -5.50 -16.71
CA ARG A 135 -6.39 -6.75 -15.99
C ARG A 135 -5.32 -7.11 -14.97
N GLU A 136 -4.06 -6.88 -15.27
CA GLU A 136 -2.95 -7.05 -14.33
C GLU A 136 -3.07 -6.07 -13.15
N ARG A 137 -3.27 -4.76 -13.40
CA ARG A 137 -3.47 -3.77 -12.33
C ARG A 137 -4.69 -4.05 -11.46
N ASP A 138 -5.82 -4.41 -12.05
CA ASP A 138 -7.06 -4.71 -11.31
C ASP A 138 -6.83 -5.90 -10.36
N ARG A 139 -6.10 -6.92 -10.83
CA ARG A 139 -5.70 -8.06 -10.01
C ARG A 139 -4.67 -7.69 -8.95
N GLU A 140 -3.70 -6.85 -9.29
CA GLU A 140 -2.68 -6.36 -8.36
C GLU A 140 -3.34 -5.58 -7.20
N GLN A 141 -4.29 -4.70 -7.51
CA GLN A 141 -5.08 -3.95 -6.52
C GLN A 141 -5.94 -4.87 -5.67
N ALA A 142 -6.64 -5.83 -6.29
CA ALA A 142 -7.46 -6.80 -5.57
C ALA A 142 -6.62 -7.67 -4.63
N LEU A 143 -5.48 -8.17 -5.11
CA LEU A 143 -4.51 -8.93 -4.32
C LEU A 143 -3.95 -8.09 -3.17
N SER A 144 -3.55 -6.85 -3.43
CA SER A 144 -3.07 -5.91 -2.41
C SER A 144 -4.11 -5.72 -1.29
N LYS A 145 -5.39 -5.60 -1.64
CA LYS A 145 -6.48 -5.51 -0.66
C LYS A 145 -6.60 -6.77 0.19
N GLU A 146 -6.54 -7.95 -0.41
CA GLU A 146 -6.59 -9.23 0.32
C GLU A 146 -5.36 -9.44 1.22
N LEU A 147 -4.17 -9.06 0.75
CA LEU A 147 -2.94 -9.08 1.54
C LEU A 147 -3.00 -8.10 2.71
N ASN A 148 -3.64 -6.94 2.56
CA ASN A 148 -3.89 -6.01 3.66
C ASN A 148 -4.82 -6.62 4.72
N ILE A 149 -5.82 -7.40 4.31
CA ILE A 149 -6.68 -8.13 5.26
C ILE A 149 -5.85 -9.18 6.01
N LEU A 150 -5.02 -9.96 5.28
CA LEU A 150 -4.12 -10.92 5.90
C LEU A 150 -3.10 -10.27 6.83
N LEU A 151 -2.62 -9.08 6.50
CA LEU A 151 -1.73 -8.30 7.34
C LEU A 151 -2.36 -8.09 8.72
N ILE A 152 -3.63 -7.66 8.77
CA ILE A 152 -4.37 -7.44 10.02
C ILE A 152 -4.58 -8.75 10.80
N GLU A 153 -4.76 -9.88 10.11
CA GLU A 153 -4.99 -11.17 10.76
C GLU A 153 -3.72 -11.83 11.31
N VAL A 154 -2.60 -11.68 10.60
CA VAL A 154 -1.31 -12.28 10.97
C VAL A 154 -0.52 -11.37 11.91
N SER A 155 -0.74 -10.07 11.81
CA SER A 155 -0.14 -9.08 12.70
C SER A 155 -1.09 -8.81 13.85
N LEU A 156 -0.70 -9.20 15.07
CA LEU A 156 -1.26 -8.60 16.27
C LEU A 156 -0.51 -7.27 16.49
N PRO A 157 -1.06 -6.09 16.13
CA PRO A 157 -0.45 -4.84 16.53
C PRO A 157 -0.43 -4.81 18.05
N VAL A 158 0.77 -4.78 18.63
CA VAL A 158 0.88 -4.61 20.08
C VAL A 158 0.74 -3.12 20.35
N GLN A 159 -0.43 -2.76 20.84
CA GLN A 159 -0.67 -1.48 21.46
C GLN A 159 -0.27 -1.60 22.92
N PHE A 160 0.65 -0.77 23.33
CA PHE A 160 0.95 -0.57 24.74
C PHE A 160 0.66 0.90 25.05
N THR A 161 -0.06 1.12 26.14
CA THR A 161 -0.21 2.44 26.73
C THR A 161 0.95 2.65 27.68
N ILE A 162 1.75 3.68 27.43
CA ILE A 162 2.74 4.14 28.40
C ILE A 162 1.98 5.05 29.35
N ASP A 163 1.80 4.59 30.59
CA ASP A 163 1.28 5.45 31.65
C ASP A 163 2.37 6.47 32.02
N HIS A 164 2.27 7.67 31.44
CA HIS A 164 3.18 8.77 31.75
C HIS A 164 2.79 9.36 33.11
N PRO A 165 3.65 9.30 34.15
CA PRO A 165 3.32 9.74 35.50
C PRO A 165 3.13 11.27 35.63
N ARG A 166 3.32 12.03 34.53
CA ARG A 166 3.21 13.49 34.49
C ARG A 166 2.45 14.04 33.28
N SER A 167 1.76 13.20 32.51
CA SER A 167 1.01 13.66 31.35
C SER A 167 0.02 14.74 31.77
N SER A 168 0.24 15.95 31.27
CA SER A 168 -0.70 17.03 31.43
C SER A 168 -2.04 16.61 30.80
N MET A 169 -3.14 17.19 31.25
CA MET A 169 -4.52 16.88 30.84
C MET A 169 -4.79 16.99 29.31
N TRP A 170 -3.79 17.37 28.51
CA TRP A 170 -3.89 17.67 27.09
C TRP A 170 -2.90 16.87 26.21
N ASP A 171 -2.00 16.08 26.79
CA ASP A 171 -1.11 15.23 26.01
C ASP A 171 -1.85 13.94 25.65
N TYR A 172 -2.38 13.91 24.43
CA TYR A 172 -2.85 12.68 23.81
C TYR A 172 -1.66 11.74 23.73
N ALA A 173 -1.63 10.72 24.61
CA ALA A 173 -0.70 9.62 24.55
C ALA A 173 -0.74 9.05 23.13
N SER A 174 0.25 9.42 22.31
CA SER A 174 0.35 8.91 20.95
C SER A 174 0.82 7.47 21.10
N PRO A 175 -0.01 6.47 20.78
CA PRO A 175 0.38 5.09 20.93
C PRO A 175 1.59 4.85 20.04
N SER A 176 2.74 4.59 20.64
CA SER A 176 3.91 4.13 19.91
C SER A 176 3.58 2.75 19.36
N LEU A 177 3.15 2.71 18.10
CA LEU A 177 2.68 1.49 17.47
C LEU A 177 3.88 0.65 17.03
N TYR A 178 4.11 -0.48 17.69
CA TYR A 178 5.03 -1.47 17.16
C TYR A 178 4.46 -2.06 15.88
N GLN A 179 5.16 -1.86 14.77
CA GLN A 179 4.82 -2.49 13.51
C GLN A 179 5.61 -3.79 13.37
N PRO A 180 4.94 -4.96 13.39
CA PRO A 180 5.63 -6.23 13.26
C PRO A 180 6.24 -6.39 11.87
N PRO A 181 7.23 -7.29 11.73
CA PRO A 181 7.79 -7.64 10.43
C PRO A 181 6.68 -8.13 9.50
N PHE A 182 6.59 -7.55 8.32
CA PHE A 182 5.69 -7.98 7.26
C PHE A 182 6.38 -7.85 5.90
N PRO A 183 6.23 -8.83 5.00
CA PRO A 183 6.85 -8.74 3.69
C PRO A 183 6.17 -7.64 2.86
N SER A 184 6.96 -6.86 2.12
CA SER A 184 6.42 -5.85 1.20
C SER A 184 5.62 -6.51 0.08
N PHE A 185 4.76 -5.74 -0.61
CA PHE A 185 3.98 -6.26 -1.73
C PHE A 185 4.85 -6.97 -2.77
N ALA A 186 5.96 -6.34 -3.14
CA ALA A 186 6.86 -6.88 -4.14
C ALA A 186 7.54 -8.17 -3.68
N HIS A 187 7.92 -8.28 -2.39
CA HIS A 187 8.47 -9.52 -1.85
C HIS A 187 7.44 -10.66 -1.84
N ILE A 188 6.19 -10.36 -1.47
CA ILE A 188 5.09 -11.33 -1.51
C ILE A 188 4.83 -11.78 -2.95
N CYS A 189 4.90 -10.86 -3.93
CA CYS A 189 4.68 -11.17 -5.34
C CYS A 189 5.74 -12.09 -5.98
N ASP A 190 6.92 -12.20 -5.36
CA ASP A 190 7.96 -13.14 -5.78
C ASP A 190 7.69 -14.58 -5.30
N TRP A 191 6.80 -14.77 -4.33
CA TRP A 191 6.42 -16.09 -3.86
C TRP A 191 5.66 -16.82 -4.97
N ALA A 192 6.03 -18.08 -5.22
CA ALA A 192 5.44 -18.87 -6.30
C ALA A 192 3.91 -18.91 -6.23
N ILE A 193 3.37 -19.14 -5.03
CA ILE A 193 1.92 -19.22 -4.78
C ILE A 193 1.21 -17.91 -5.14
N ILE A 194 1.81 -16.76 -4.85
CA ILE A 194 1.21 -15.45 -5.15
C ILE A 194 1.40 -15.12 -6.62
N ARG A 195 2.62 -15.31 -7.14
CA ARG A 195 2.97 -15.07 -8.53
C ARG A 195 2.02 -15.76 -9.50
N ASP A 196 1.68 -17.01 -9.23
CA ASP A 196 0.77 -17.78 -10.07
C ASP A 196 -0.67 -17.23 -10.05
N LEU A 197 -1.08 -16.60 -8.94
CA LEU A 197 -2.39 -15.95 -8.82
C LEU A 197 -2.47 -14.69 -9.71
N TRP A 198 -1.51 -13.78 -9.61
CA TRP A 198 -1.61 -12.47 -10.28
C TRP A 198 -1.01 -12.41 -11.69
N LYS A 199 -0.03 -13.25 -12.03
CA LYS A 199 0.57 -13.32 -13.38
C LYS A 199 -0.16 -14.27 -14.35
N SER A 200 -1.21 -14.95 -13.91
CA SER A 200 -2.05 -15.74 -14.81
C SER A 200 -2.77 -14.83 -15.84
N ASP A 201 -3.54 -15.35 -16.80
CA ASP A 201 -4.48 -14.55 -17.63
C ASP A 201 -5.93 -14.68 -17.11
N ARG A 202 -6.08 -15.12 -15.85
CA ARG A 202 -7.39 -15.33 -15.23
C ARG A 202 -8.09 -14.02 -14.94
N ALA A 203 -9.43 -14.07 -14.93
CA ALA A 203 -10.24 -12.95 -14.48
C ALA A 203 -9.97 -12.66 -12.99
N GLN A 204 -10.18 -11.41 -12.58
CA GLN A 204 -10.00 -10.99 -11.17
C GLN A 204 -10.77 -11.87 -10.19
N GLN A 205 -12.02 -12.22 -10.51
CA GLN A 205 -12.86 -13.03 -9.64
C GLN A 205 -12.30 -14.45 -9.43
N GLU A 206 -11.76 -15.05 -10.49
CA GLU A 206 -11.13 -16.37 -10.41
C GLU A 206 -9.86 -16.33 -9.55
N MET A 207 -9.06 -15.27 -9.69
CA MET A 207 -7.88 -15.03 -8.85
C MET A 207 -8.27 -14.95 -7.37
N LEU A 208 -9.36 -14.26 -7.03
CA LEU A 208 -9.83 -14.13 -5.65
C LEU A 208 -10.35 -15.46 -5.07
N VAL A 209 -11.05 -16.27 -5.87
CA VAL A 209 -11.48 -17.61 -5.43
C VAL A 209 -10.27 -18.47 -5.08
N GLN A 210 -9.25 -18.48 -5.93
CA GLN A 210 -8.02 -19.24 -5.69
C GLN A 210 -7.19 -18.70 -4.53
N PHE A 211 -7.14 -17.37 -4.38
CA PHE A 211 -6.54 -16.76 -3.19
C PHE A 211 -7.23 -17.27 -1.92
N GLY A 212 -8.57 -17.35 -1.92
CA GLY A 212 -9.36 -17.92 -0.84
C GLY A 212 -9.00 -19.38 -0.54
N GLU A 213 -8.86 -20.21 -1.58
CA GLU A 213 -8.44 -21.62 -1.47
C GLU A 213 -7.02 -21.76 -0.89
N GLN A 214 -6.12 -20.83 -1.25
CA GLN A 214 -4.71 -20.84 -0.85
C GLN A 214 -4.41 -20.04 0.42
N ARG A 215 -5.42 -19.39 1.00
CA ARG A 215 -5.28 -18.40 2.08
C ARG A 215 -4.47 -18.90 3.27
N GLN A 216 -4.72 -20.14 3.70
CA GLN A 216 -4.00 -20.72 4.86
C GLN A 216 -2.53 -21.00 4.54
N THR A 217 -2.23 -21.44 3.32
CA THR A 217 -0.86 -21.65 2.86
C THR A 217 -0.09 -20.33 2.78
N ILE A 218 -0.73 -19.26 2.31
CA ILE A 218 -0.16 -17.90 2.27
C ILE A 218 0.14 -17.42 3.69
N LYS A 219 -0.81 -17.58 4.62
CA LYS A 219 -0.59 -17.24 6.05
C LYS A 219 0.56 -18.01 6.66
N ALA A 220 0.63 -19.33 6.44
CA ALA A 220 1.73 -20.15 6.94
C ALA A 220 3.08 -19.68 6.39
N SER A 221 3.13 -19.29 5.11
CA SER A 221 4.33 -18.74 4.48
C SER A 221 4.74 -17.40 5.10
N MET A 222 3.79 -16.53 5.46
CA MET A 222 4.07 -15.27 6.18
C MET A 222 4.63 -15.50 7.58
N VAL A 223 4.06 -16.46 8.32
CA VAL A 223 4.56 -16.82 9.66
C VAL A 223 5.98 -17.39 9.58
N GLU A 224 6.23 -18.27 8.61
CA GLU A 224 7.55 -18.85 8.39
C GLU A 224 8.57 -17.77 8.00
N TRP A 225 8.23 -16.93 7.02
CA TRP A 225 9.07 -15.83 6.60
C TRP A 225 9.46 -14.91 7.77
N LYS A 226 8.47 -14.54 8.62
CA LYS A 226 8.72 -13.76 9.83
C LYS A 226 9.70 -14.46 10.77
N ARG A 227 9.52 -15.77 10.97
CA ARG A 227 10.39 -16.60 11.82
C ARG A 227 11.82 -16.64 11.28
N GLU A 228 12.01 -16.71 9.97
CA GLU A 228 13.33 -16.69 9.34
C GLU A 228 14.07 -15.36 9.60
N ILE A 229 13.40 -14.22 9.41
CA ILE A 229 13.95 -12.89 9.69
C ILE A 229 14.37 -12.77 11.16
N GLU A 230 13.48 -13.15 12.08
CA GLU A 230 13.75 -13.10 13.52
C GLU A 230 14.88 -14.03 13.93
N SER A 231 14.89 -15.26 13.42
CA SER A 231 15.92 -16.25 13.67
C SER A 231 17.29 -15.78 13.17
N HIS A 232 17.36 -15.22 11.96
CA HIS A 232 18.60 -14.68 11.40
C HIS A 232 19.22 -13.62 12.29
N LEU A 233 18.44 -12.59 12.67
CA LEU A 233 18.94 -11.50 13.52
C LEU A 233 19.29 -11.99 14.92
N ALA A 234 18.51 -12.90 15.50
CA ALA A 234 18.81 -13.51 16.78
C ALA A 234 20.10 -14.34 16.75
N ASN A 235 20.39 -15.02 15.65
CA ASN A 235 21.63 -15.78 15.47
C ASN A 235 22.86 -14.86 15.43
N LEU A 236 22.73 -13.63 14.89
CA LEU A 236 23.80 -12.63 14.96
C LEU A 236 24.14 -12.26 16.40
N VAL A 237 23.11 -12.06 17.25
CA VAL A 237 23.26 -11.76 18.68
C VAL A 237 23.94 -12.94 19.39
N HIS A 238 23.37 -14.14 19.26
CA HIS A 238 23.89 -15.34 19.91
C HIS A 238 25.31 -15.70 19.47
N GLY A 239 25.60 -15.63 18.17
CA GLY A 239 26.90 -15.97 17.63
C GLY A 239 28.02 -15.10 18.21
N LYS A 240 27.78 -13.79 18.32
CA LYS A 240 28.75 -12.85 18.88
C LYS A 240 28.92 -13.03 20.40
N LEU A 241 27.83 -13.20 21.15
CA LEU A 241 27.92 -13.40 22.61
C LEU A 241 28.65 -14.69 22.98
N LYS A 242 28.34 -15.80 22.28
CA LYS A 242 29.04 -17.08 22.46
C LYS A 242 30.53 -16.98 22.14
N SER A 243 30.89 -16.27 21.06
CA SER A 243 32.28 -16.15 20.63
C SER A 243 33.20 -15.45 21.64
N ARG A 244 32.67 -14.56 22.49
CA ARG A 244 33.44 -13.83 23.51
C ARG A 244 33.31 -14.40 24.92
N ALA A 245 32.70 -15.59 25.07
CA ALA A 245 32.39 -16.20 26.38
C ALA A 245 31.64 -15.25 27.33
N ILE A 246 30.87 -14.31 26.76
CA ILE A 246 30.08 -13.37 27.54
C ILE A 246 28.82 -14.13 27.96
N ASN A 247 28.79 -14.55 29.23
CA ASN A 247 27.62 -15.21 29.85
C ASN A 247 26.45 -14.25 30.11
N CYS A 248 26.42 -13.08 29.48
CA CYS A 248 25.24 -12.23 29.41
C CYS A 248 24.23 -12.94 28.51
N ILE A 249 23.51 -13.90 29.08
CA ILE A 249 22.28 -14.40 28.48
C ILE A 249 21.36 -13.19 28.45
N VAL A 250 21.13 -12.67 27.24
CA VAL A 250 20.13 -11.65 26.99
C VAL A 250 18.78 -12.31 27.34
N GLN A 251 18.33 -12.14 28.58
CA GLN A 251 17.12 -12.80 29.03
C GLN A 251 15.92 -12.19 28.29
N PRO A 252 14.97 -12.99 27.79
CA PRO A 252 13.78 -12.49 27.10
C PRO A 252 12.81 -11.66 27.96
N THR A 253 13.22 -11.26 29.17
CA THR A 253 12.36 -10.60 30.14
C THR A 253 12.10 -9.17 29.71
N MET A 254 10.85 -8.79 29.47
CA MET A 254 10.44 -7.39 29.32
C MET A 254 9.54 -7.07 30.49
N LEU A 255 10.09 -6.46 31.54
CA LEU A 255 9.33 -6.10 32.74
C LEU A 255 9.47 -4.61 33.02
N ARG A 256 8.33 -3.94 33.16
CA ARG A 256 8.25 -2.73 34.00
C ARG A 256 6.96 -2.64 34.81
N THR A 257 5.85 -3.22 34.36
CA THR A 257 4.58 -3.24 35.12
C THR A 257 3.74 -4.49 34.80
N GLU A 258 2.84 -4.91 35.68
CA GLU A 258 1.89 -6.01 35.40
C GLU A 258 1.03 -5.74 34.14
N SER A 259 0.76 -4.47 33.82
CA SER A 259 0.03 -4.05 32.62
C SER A 259 0.86 -4.25 31.34
N THR A 260 2.16 -3.97 31.36
CA THR A 260 3.05 -4.11 30.18
C THR A 260 3.53 -5.53 29.98
N ALA A 261 3.62 -6.35 31.04
CA ALA A 261 3.97 -7.77 30.92
C ALA A 261 3.01 -8.52 29.98
N LYS A 262 1.71 -8.28 30.12
CA LYS A 262 0.67 -8.89 29.27
C LYS A 262 0.78 -8.52 27.80
N ALA A 263 1.31 -7.34 27.48
CA ALA A 263 1.46 -6.88 26.10
C ALA A 263 2.43 -7.78 25.31
N PHE A 264 3.33 -8.50 25.99
CA PHE A 264 4.33 -9.35 25.34
C PHE A 264 4.09 -10.86 25.52
N ASP A 265 3.02 -11.30 26.18
CA ASP A 265 2.78 -12.73 26.47
C ASP A 265 2.65 -13.59 25.20
N GLY A 266 2.22 -13.00 24.08
CA GLY A 266 2.12 -13.67 22.78
C GLY A 266 3.44 -13.80 22.00
N TYR A 267 4.54 -13.21 22.46
CA TYR A 267 5.80 -13.23 21.73
C TYR A 267 6.72 -14.39 22.11
N THR A 268 7.44 -14.88 21.10
CA THR A 268 8.52 -15.86 21.28
C THR A 268 9.67 -15.24 22.07
N ALA A 269 10.46 -16.07 22.75
CA ALA A 269 11.67 -15.63 23.45
C ALA A 269 12.64 -14.87 22.52
N THR A 270 12.77 -15.36 21.27
CA THR A 270 13.56 -14.74 20.21
C THR A 270 13.08 -13.33 19.90
N HIS A 271 11.78 -13.15 19.70
CA HIS A 271 11.21 -11.84 19.40
C HIS A 271 11.38 -10.89 20.59
N LYS A 272 11.15 -11.38 21.81
CA LYS A 272 11.35 -10.56 23.02
C LYS A 272 12.80 -10.08 23.15
N MET A 273 13.77 -10.94 22.85
CA MET A 273 15.19 -10.60 22.82
C MET A 273 15.49 -9.49 21.80
N LEU A 274 14.94 -9.57 20.60
CA LEU A 274 15.11 -8.55 19.55
C LEU A 274 14.48 -7.20 19.92
N LEU A 275 13.43 -7.21 20.74
CA LEU A 275 12.75 -6.01 21.21
C LEU A 275 13.42 -5.30 22.39
N ARG A 276 14.46 -5.87 22.98
CA ARG A 276 15.17 -5.25 24.12
C ARG A 276 15.90 -3.98 23.72
N GLY A 277 15.96 -3.04 24.65
CA GLY A 277 16.63 -1.74 24.53
C GLY A 277 18.14 -1.82 24.33
N ASP A 278 18.78 -2.92 24.74
CA ASP A 278 20.21 -3.17 24.53
C ASP A 278 20.51 -4.05 23.31
N THR A 279 19.51 -4.61 22.62
CA THR A 279 19.76 -5.39 21.42
C THR A 279 19.94 -4.46 20.22
N LEU A 280 21.19 -4.06 19.99
CA LEU A 280 21.57 -3.08 18.97
C LEU A 280 22.38 -3.72 17.83
N PHE A 281 22.14 -3.23 16.63
CA PHE A 281 22.78 -3.64 15.39
C PHE A 281 23.47 -2.45 14.70
N TYR A 282 24.15 -2.71 13.59
CA TYR A 282 24.67 -1.70 12.68
C TYR A 282 24.72 -2.25 11.25
N ASP A 283 24.69 -1.37 10.26
CA ASP A 283 24.90 -1.74 8.85
C ASP A 283 26.42 -1.84 8.57
N THR A 284 26.89 -3.06 8.28
CA THR A 284 28.28 -3.38 7.93
C THR A 284 28.68 -2.88 6.54
N GLY A 285 27.71 -2.62 5.65
CA GLY A 285 27.94 -2.02 4.35
C GLY A 285 28.06 -0.50 4.40
N ASN A 286 27.62 0.13 5.51
CA ASN A 286 27.73 1.55 5.71
C ASN A 286 29.06 1.91 6.37
N ASN A 287 29.86 2.76 5.71
CA ASN A 287 31.20 3.16 6.17
C ASN A 287 31.19 4.31 7.21
N CYS A 288 30.08 4.52 7.92
CA CYS A 288 30.01 5.52 8.98
C CYS A 288 30.92 5.13 10.17
N TRP A 289 31.78 6.06 10.58
CA TRP A 289 32.63 5.92 11.77
C TRP A 289 32.37 7.07 12.76
N PRO A 290 31.91 6.78 14.00
CA PRO A 290 31.57 5.45 14.51
C PRO A 290 30.30 4.86 13.84
N PRO A 291 30.11 3.52 13.84
CA PRO A 291 28.90 2.89 13.35
C PRO A 291 27.66 3.43 14.07
N ILE A 292 26.57 3.62 13.34
CA ILE A 292 25.30 4.10 13.89
C ILE A 292 24.54 2.90 14.49
N PRO A 293 24.17 2.94 15.78
CA PRO A 293 23.39 1.88 16.39
C PRO A 293 21.96 1.86 15.86
N MET A 294 21.45 0.67 15.62
CA MET A 294 20.13 0.42 15.05
C MET A 294 19.35 -0.56 15.91
N THR A 295 18.08 -0.28 16.14
CA THR A 295 17.15 -1.24 16.76
C THR A 295 16.64 -2.24 15.73
N TYR A 296 15.97 -3.29 16.21
CA TYR A 296 15.28 -4.24 15.33
C TYR A 296 14.28 -3.54 14.39
N SER A 297 13.47 -2.60 14.89
CA SER A 297 12.52 -1.82 14.06
C SER A 297 13.22 -0.97 13.00
N ASN A 298 14.40 -0.42 13.28
CA ASN A 298 15.14 0.35 12.27
C ASN A 298 15.57 -0.55 11.10
N ILE A 299 16.04 -1.77 11.40
CA ILE A 299 16.37 -2.75 10.37
C ILE A 299 15.13 -3.10 9.54
N LEU A 300 13.99 -3.39 10.17
CA LEU A 300 12.77 -3.68 9.41
C LEU A 300 12.37 -2.51 8.51
N HIS A 301 12.41 -1.28 9.01
CA HIS A 301 12.04 -0.08 8.27
C HIS A 301 12.94 0.15 7.05
N GLU A 302 14.25 0.11 7.23
CA GLU A 302 15.22 0.35 6.14
C GLU A 302 15.15 -0.69 5.01
N ASN A 303 14.62 -1.88 5.30
CA ASN A 303 14.44 -2.94 4.30
C ASN A 303 13.00 -3.02 3.78
N GLY A 304 12.11 -2.09 4.16
CA GLY A 304 10.70 -2.13 3.76
C GLY A 304 9.93 -3.35 4.28
N LEU A 305 10.36 -3.92 5.41
CA LEU A 305 9.82 -5.15 6.00
C LEU A 305 8.77 -4.86 7.07
N ILE A 306 8.01 -3.79 6.89
CA ILE A 306 7.09 -3.31 7.91
C ILE A 306 5.65 -3.52 7.45
N ALA A 307 4.82 -3.92 8.41
CA ALA A 307 3.37 -3.91 8.35
C ALA A 307 2.79 -2.50 8.11
N SER A 308 2.87 -1.99 6.88
CA SER A 308 2.18 -0.76 6.45
C SER A 308 1.33 -1.02 5.21
N PRO A 309 0.08 -0.54 5.18
CA PRO A 309 -0.74 -0.53 3.97
C PRO A 309 -0.07 0.18 2.79
N GLU A 310 0.82 1.14 3.08
CA GLU A 310 1.60 1.84 2.06
C GLU A 310 2.60 0.94 1.35
N PHE A 311 3.25 0.03 2.09
CA PHE A 311 4.18 -0.97 1.52
C PHE A 311 3.46 -2.12 0.82
N LEU A 312 2.13 -2.18 0.95
CA LEU A 312 1.28 -3.11 0.20
C LEU A 312 0.73 -2.52 -1.10
N LYS A 313 1.02 -1.25 -1.40
CA LYS A 313 0.62 -0.66 -2.68
C LYS A 313 1.48 -1.23 -3.81
N PRO A 314 0.86 -1.50 -4.98
CA PRO A 314 1.55 -1.62 -6.25
C PRO A 314 2.59 -0.51 -6.42
N HIS A 315 3.88 -0.84 -6.34
CA HIS A 315 4.94 0.15 -6.60
C HIS A 315 5.94 -0.38 -7.63
N PRO A 316 6.23 0.41 -8.69
CA PRO A 316 7.05 -0.04 -9.81
C PRO A 316 8.56 -0.14 -9.49
N THR A 317 9.00 0.25 -8.30
CA THR A 317 10.41 0.21 -7.92
C THR A 317 10.83 -1.22 -7.57
N LEU A 318 11.70 -1.77 -8.41
CA LEU A 318 12.45 -3.02 -8.26
C LEU A 318 12.79 -3.29 -6.79
N CYS A 319 12.17 -4.31 -6.20
CA CYS A 319 12.51 -4.74 -4.85
C CYS A 319 13.88 -5.40 -4.88
N GLN A 320 14.84 -4.87 -4.12
CA GLN A 320 16.05 -5.61 -3.83
C GLN A 320 15.70 -6.80 -2.92
N PRO A 321 16.32 -7.96 -3.11
CA PRO A 321 16.20 -9.08 -2.17
C PRO A 321 16.52 -8.58 -0.75
N VAL A 322 15.79 -9.10 0.23
CA VAL A 322 16.00 -8.74 1.64
C VAL A 322 17.44 -9.09 2.03
N SER A 323 18.29 -8.08 2.12
CA SER A 323 19.70 -8.27 2.43
C SER A 323 19.92 -8.11 3.92
N LEU A 324 19.59 -9.14 4.71
CA LEU A 324 19.91 -9.14 6.14
C LEU A 324 21.40 -9.39 6.42
N GLY A 325 22.15 -9.88 5.42
CA GLY A 325 23.58 -10.19 5.55
C GLY A 325 24.45 -8.96 5.76
N LYS A 326 23.96 -7.77 5.42
CA LYS A 326 24.67 -6.51 5.68
C LYS A 326 24.59 -6.04 7.13
N TYR A 327 23.78 -6.66 7.99
CA TYR A 327 23.69 -6.24 9.40
C TYR A 327 24.60 -7.06 10.32
N GLY A 328 25.17 -6.39 11.32
CA GLY A 328 25.95 -7.00 12.39
C GLY A 328 25.40 -6.64 13.76
N PHE A 329 25.62 -7.51 14.75
CA PHE A 329 25.33 -7.19 16.15
C PHE A 329 26.38 -6.22 16.72
N TYR A 330 25.93 -5.11 17.28
CA TYR A 330 26.79 -4.05 17.81
C TYR A 330 27.08 -4.27 19.29
N LEU A 331 28.08 -5.10 19.58
CA LEU A 331 28.38 -5.51 20.95
C LEU A 331 28.78 -4.35 21.86
N GLU A 332 29.58 -3.41 21.38
CA GLU A 332 30.03 -2.26 22.18
C GLU A 332 28.84 -1.36 22.56
N ALA A 333 27.93 -1.10 21.61
CA ALA A 333 26.70 -0.36 21.89
C ALA A 333 25.76 -1.13 22.84
N HIS A 334 25.66 -2.46 22.70
CA HIS A 334 24.91 -3.32 23.61
C HIS A 334 25.39 -3.19 25.07
N LEU A 335 26.72 -3.27 25.29
CA LEU A 335 27.30 -3.16 26.63
C LEU A 335 27.05 -1.79 27.26
N VAL A 336 27.16 -0.71 26.46
CA VAL A 336 26.86 0.65 26.91
C VAL A 336 25.38 0.79 27.26
N ALA A 337 24.48 0.35 26.39
CA ALA A 337 23.04 0.40 26.62
C ALA A 337 22.65 -0.39 27.89
N GLN A 338 23.19 -1.59 28.06
CA GLN A 338 22.96 -2.42 29.25
C GLN A 338 23.43 -1.71 30.53
N HIS A 339 24.62 -1.08 30.51
CA HIS A 339 25.12 -0.32 31.64
C HIS A 339 24.22 0.86 31.98
N LEU A 340 23.80 1.65 30.98
CA LEU A 340 22.90 2.78 31.16
C LEU A 340 21.55 2.35 31.74
N MET A 341 20.93 1.30 31.19
CA MET A 341 19.66 0.78 31.69
C MET A 341 19.77 0.25 33.13
N THR A 342 20.92 -0.34 33.48
CA THR A 342 21.22 -0.74 34.86
C THR A 342 21.29 0.47 35.80
N LEU A 343 22.00 1.53 35.40
CA LEU A 343 22.07 2.78 36.17
C LEU A 343 20.71 3.46 36.36
N MET A 344 19.82 3.31 35.38
CA MET A 344 18.44 3.82 35.43
C MET A 344 17.48 2.90 36.19
N HIS A 345 17.96 1.78 36.75
CA HIS A 345 17.13 0.77 37.42
C HIS A 345 15.99 0.20 36.55
N ILE A 346 16.21 0.14 35.24
CA ILE A 346 15.28 -0.46 34.26
C ILE A 346 15.99 -1.51 33.40
N PRO A 347 16.64 -2.52 34.00
CA PRO A 347 17.22 -3.60 33.23
C PRO A 347 16.13 -4.31 32.42
N ASP A 348 16.47 -4.71 31.20
CA ASP A 348 15.59 -5.48 30.31
C ASP A 348 14.33 -4.74 29.79
N VAL A 349 14.38 -3.40 29.71
CA VAL A 349 13.32 -2.60 29.07
C VAL A 349 13.37 -2.75 27.53
N SER A 350 12.21 -2.71 26.87
CA SER A 350 12.12 -2.66 25.40
C SER A 350 12.57 -1.29 24.86
N TYR A 351 13.21 -1.25 23.68
CA TYR A 351 13.43 0.02 22.99
C TYR A 351 12.12 0.76 22.67
N LEU A 352 11.02 0.01 22.50
CA LEU A 352 9.69 0.58 22.25
C LEU A 352 9.22 1.45 23.43
N LEU A 353 9.52 1.02 24.65
CA LEU A 353 9.22 1.79 25.87
C LEU A 353 10.19 2.96 26.03
N LEU A 354 11.48 2.77 25.68
CA LEU A 354 12.49 3.83 25.73
C LEU A 354 12.17 5.01 24.81
N VAL A 355 11.66 4.75 23.59
CA VAL A 355 11.25 5.80 22.66
C VAL A 355 10.14 6.68 23.27
N GLY A 356 9.14 6.05 23.91
CA GLY A 356 8.09 6.81 24.58
C GLY A 356 8.58 7.61 25.79
N LEU A 357 9.53 7.08 26.57
CA LEU A 357 10.14 7.82 27.68
C LEU A 357 10.98 9.01 27.20
N GLY A 358 11.66 8.87 26.05
CA GLY A 358 12.48 9.95 25.48
C GLY A 358 11.68 11.19 25.12
N ALA A 359 10.40 11.04 24.76
CA ALA A 359 9.49 12.15 24.51
C ALA A 359 9.22 13.00 25.77
N ASP A 360 9.36 12.44 26.98
CA ASP A 360 9.15 13.16 28.25
C ASP A 360 10.35 14.06 28.63
N PHE A 361 11.48 13.92 27.94
CA PHE A 361 12.72 14.67 28.24
C PHE A 361 13.03 15.79 27.23
N GLN A 362 12.22 15.94 26.17
CA GLN A 362 12.27 17.06 25.21
C GLN A 362 11.28 18.14 25.63
#